data_AF-A0A947RTP1-F1
#
_entry.id   AF-A0A947RTP1-F1
#
_cell.length_a   1.000
_cell.length_b   1.000
_cell.length_c   1.000
_cell.angle_alpha   90.00
_cell.angle_beta   90.00
_cell.angle_gamma   90.00
#
_symmetry.space_group_name_H-M   'P 1'
#
loop_
_entity.id
_entity.type
_entity.pdbx_description
1 polymer ?
#
loop_
_entity_poly.entity_id
_entity_poly.type
_entity_poly.pdbx_seq_one_letter_code
_entity_poly.pdbx_strand_id
1 'polypeptide(L)'
;MFEKRPDREVPHHSIAWRLILAAAASAVVVWPLRAFMPWLPALMLGASWTASVLFLLLDTAVRRLWIAYLVLTVPVLLLFGAESGGRQIAVSLNFCFLLLRRQRPWRLLSSAQRAAAFFLGVAALVLVSWDWHWPDTDGMGWFMGFINNFGRTCQGSLRLFWVFSLLRLLFGIRLHFLRLKPKLAVMAVLIAAIPLLLLSTFGLVALYGAMGGVTTARGRDVLQDWAANPAAIRGCAAVTDAAGFDWAAGRSNDRLPDWLVGFRAALDRPVPASDEQVPAATGMKLTIAGEEQVVKSGAWAPADTAAVFRIADELWLLDIRGLGTGDAHITGVPLDAGVLDRLSGLLRADVGVLATRGELAIATADAEADSLDGRISLQGSYRDSTAASIWSRPLYFGGAQVPLIVLAGGHFAYGDFLLHVQVSLADLADEFVTGENTFNKAV
;
A
#
# COMPACT_ATOMS: atom_id res chain seq x y z
N MET A 1 -65.57 -8.93 -21.72
CA MET A 1 -65.20 -8.04 -22.84
C MET A 1 -64.51 -6.82 -22.22
N PHE A 2 -63.21 -6.91 -21.98
CA PHE A 2 -62.44 -5.79 -21.41
C PHE A 2 -62.08 -4.86 -22.56
N GLU A 3 -62.71 -3.69 -22.57
CA GLU A 3 -62.47 -2.62 -23.51
C GLU A 3 -60.98 -2.23 -23.45
N LYS A 4 -60.25 -2.60 -24.50
CA LYS A 4 -58.82 -2.32 -24.67
C LYS A 4 -58.72 -0.80 -24.87
N ARG A 5 -58.53 -0.04 -23.78
CA ARG A 5 -58.29 1.40 -23.83
C ARG A 5 -57.17 1.65 -24.85
N PRO A 6 -57.36 2.52 -25.85
CA PRO A 6 -56.32 2.80 -26.83
C PRO A 6 -55.09 3.31 -26.09
N ASP A 7 -53.99 2.60 -26.28
CA ASP A 7 -52.67 2.94 -25.79
C ASP A 7 -52.28 4.31 -26.36
N ARG A 8 -52.64 5.40 -25.67
CA ARG A 8 -51.83 6.61 -25.72
C ARG A 8 -50.51 6.22 -25.07
N GLU A 9 -49.59 5.65 -25.85
CA GLU A 9 -48.21 5.43 -25.42
C GLU A 9 -47.56 6.81 -25.24
N VAL A 10 -47.64 7.28 -24.00
CA VAL A 10 -47.38 8.66 -23.58
C VAL A 10 -45.87 8.98 -23.70
N PRO A 11 -45.47 10.23 -24.05
CA PRO A 11 -44.12 10.80 -24.24
C PRO A 11 -42.99 10.52 -23.22
N HIS A 12 -43.16 9.62 -22.25
CA HIS A 12 -42.19 9.37 -21.19
C HIS A 12 -40.89 8.69 -21.67
N HIS A 13 -40.95 7.88 -22.74
CA HIS A 13 -39.77 7.21 -23.30
C HIS A 13 -38.70 8.20 -23.80
N SER A 14 -39.11 9.25 -24.52
CA SER A 14 -38.19 10.23 -25.09
C SER A 14 -37.56 11.12 -24.01
N ILE A 15 -38.33 11.48 -22.97
CA ILE A 15 -37.85 12.26 -21.83
C ILE A 15 -36.82 11.47 -21.03
N ALA A 16 -37.11 10.20 -20.71
CA ALA A 16 -36.19 9.34 -19.97
C ALA A 16 -34.84 9.19 -20.69
N TRP A 17 -34.87 8.97 -22.00
CA TRP A 17 -33.66 8.86 -22.81
C TRP A 17 -32.85 10.16 -22.85
N ARG A 18 -33.51 11.31 -23.04
CA ARG A 18 -32.84 12.62 -23.04
C ARG A 18 -32.15 12.93 -21.71
N LEU A 19 -32.73 12.57 -20.58
CA LEU A 19 -32.13 12.78 -19.26
C LEU A 19 -30.86 11.94 -19.07
N ILE A 20 -30.85 10.68 -19.52
CA ILE A 20 -29.66 9.82 -19.47
C ILE A 20 -28.57 10.37 -20.39
N LEU A 21 -28.93 10.76 -21.62
CA LEU A 21 -27.98 11.39 -22.54
C LEU A 21 -27.40 12.66 -21.94
N ALA A 22 -28.20 13.51 -21.29
CA ALA A 22 -27.71 14.70 -20.61
C ALA A 22 -26.75 14.36 -19.46
N ALA A 23 -27.08 13.35 -18.65
CA ALA A 23 -26.22 12.89 -17.56
C ALA A 23 -24.88 12.30 -18.08
N ALA A 24 -24.89 11.58 -19.20
CA ALA A 24 -23.69 11.01 -19.79
C ALA A 24 -22.85 12.06 -20.56
N ALA A 25 -23.50 12.90 -21.37
CA ALA A 25 -22.82 13.92 -22.18
C ALA A 25 -22.11 14.96 -21.31
N SER A 26 -22.70 15.32 -20.18
CA SER A 26 -22.05 16.21 -19.21
C SER A 26 -20.73 15.63 -18.70
N ALA A 27 -20.61 14.32 -18.45
CA ALA A 27 -19.33 13.71 -18.07
C ALA A 27 -18.25 13.88 -19.16
N VAL A 28 -18.63 13.77 -20.44
CA VAL A 28 -17.72 13.95 -21.59
C VAL A 28 -17.28 15.41 -21.71
N VAL A 29 -18.19 16.37 -21.57
CA VAL A 29 -17.91 17.81 -21.71
C VAL A 29 -17.15 18.37 -20.51
N VAL A 30 -17.42 17.86 -19.32
CA VAL A 30 -16.78 18.28 -18.07
C VAL A 30 -15.30 17.95 -18.07
N TRP A 31 -14.90 16.82 -18.68
CA TRP A 31 -13.52 16.36 -18.69
C TRP A 31 -12.50 17.35 -19.31
N PRO A 32 -12.69 17.88 -20.54
CA PRO A 32 -11.77 18.88 -21.09
C PRO A 32 -11.88 20.25 -20.41
N LEU A 33 -13.05 20.61 -19.86
CA LEU A 33 -13.27 21.92 -19.25
C LEU A 33 -12.60 22.09 -17.88
N ARG A 34 -12.18 20.98 -17.26
CA ARG A 34 -11.53 21.00 -15.94
C ARG A 34 -10.27 21.86 -15.87
N ALA A 35 -9.57 22.02 -17.00
CA ALA A 35 -8.34 22.80 -17.07
C ALA A 35 -8.55 24.32 -17.09
N PHE A 36 -9.74 24.81 -17.44
CA PHE A 36 -9.95 26.23 -17.72
C PHE A 36 -10.52 27.01 -16.54
N MET A 37 -11.55 26.49 -15.88
CA MET A 37 -12.24 27.19 -14.79
C MET A 37 -12.83 26.18 -13.79
N PRO A 38 -12.45 26.19 -12.50
CA PRO A 38 -12.85 25.14 -11.55
C PRO A 38 -14.36 25.14 -11.22
N TRP A 39 -15.04 26.29 -11.35
CA TRP A 39 -16.46 26.41 -11.03
C TRP A 39 -17.38 25.85 -12.13
N LEU A 40 -16.94 25.87 -13.38
CA LEU A 40 -17.75 25.41 -14.52
C LEU A 40 -17.99 23.89 -14.49
N PRO A 41 -16.98 23.02 -14.25
CA PRO A 41 -17.18 21.61 -13.99
C PRO A 41 -18.15 21.33 -12.86
N ALA A 42 -18.09 22.09 -11.76
CA ALA A 42 -18.98 21.89 -10.61
C ALA A 42 -20.45 22.12 -11.00
N LEU A 43 -20.74 23.18 -11.76
CA LEU A 43 -22.09 23.45 -12.26
C LEU A 43 -22.58 22.38 -13.24
N MET A 44 -21.71 21.92 -14.15
CA MET A 44 -22.06 20.89 -15.11
C MET A 44 -22.28 19.51 -14.46
N LEU A 45 -21.48 19.16 -13.45
CA LEU A 45 -21.70 17.98 -12.61
C LEU A 45 -23.00 18.13 -11.81
N GLY A 46 -23.32 19.31 -11.30
CA GLY A 46 -24.60 19.61 -10.66
C GLY A 46 -25.80 19.42 -11.60
N ALA A 47 -25.68 19.89 -12.84
CA ALA A 47 -26.71 19.68 -13.87
C ALA A 47 -26.86 18.20 -14.24
N SER A 48 -25.74 17.49 -14.39
CA SER A 48 -25.69 16.04 -14.63
C SER A 48 -26.37 15.24 -13.52
N TRP A 49 -26.04 15.57 -12.27
CA TRP A 49 -26.64 14.97 -11.09
C TRP A 49 -28.14 15.23 -11.04
N THR A 50 -28.56 16.47 -11.33
CA THR A 50 -29.97 16.86 -11.38
C THR A 50 -30.72 16.08 -12.47
N ALA A 51 -30.15 15.92 -13.66
CA ALA A 51 -30.72 15.09 -14.72
C ALA A 51 -30.88 13.63 -14.30
N SER A 52 -29.88 13.08 -13.59
CA SER A 52 -29.90 11.72 -13.03
C SER A 52 -31.00 11.56 -11.98
N VAL A 53 -31.15 12.52 -11.07
CA VAL A 53 -32.22 12.56 -10.07
C VAL A 53 -33.59 12.65 -10.75
N LEU A 54 -33.76 13.57 -11.70
CA LEU A 54 -35.03 13.71 -12.42
C LEU A 54 -35.41 12.42 -13.14
N PHE A 55 -34.44 11.73 -13.76
CA PHE A 55 -34.65 10.43 -14.36
C PHE A 55 -35.15 9.40 -13.32
N LEU A 56 -34.51 9.33 -12.14
CA LEU A 56 -34.93 8.46 -11.03
C LEU A 56 -36.32 8.80 -10.47
N LEU A 57 -36.75 10.06 -10.65
CA LEU A 57 -38.03 10.59 -10.20
C LEU A 57 -39.18 10.46 -11.21
N LEU A 58 -38.94 9.98 -12.44
CA LEU A 58 -40.00 9.84 -13.46
C LEU A 58 -41.09 8.83 -13.09
N ASP A 59 -40.74 7.75 -12.37
CA ASP A 59 -41.65 6.65 -12.03
C ASP A 59 -41.72 6.42 -10.51
N THR A 60 -42.25 7.41 -9.78
CA THR A 60 -42.38 7.34 -8.31
C THR A 60 -43.74 7.81 -7.82
N ALA A 61 -44.36 7.02 -6.93
CA ALA A 61 -45.58 7.41 -6.24
C ALA A 61 -45.35 8.56 -5.23
N VAL A 62 -44.16 8.62 -4.61
CA VAL A 62 -43.86 9.55 -3.51
C VAL A 62 -42.83 10.62 -3.93
N ARG A 63 -43.03 11.23 -5.10
CA ARG A 63 -42.05 12.16 -5.70
C ARG A 63 -41.72 13.33 -4.78
N ARG A 64 -42.73 13.89 -4.10
CA ARG A 64 -42.57 15.06 -3.22
C ARG A 64 -41.69 14.76 -2.00
N LEU A 65 -41.82 13.58 -1.40
CA LEU A 65 -40.98 13.16 -0.26
C LEU A 65 -39.51 13.08 -0.65
N TRP A 66 -39.21 12.50 -1.81
CA TRP A 66 -37.83 12.39 -2.30
C TRP A 66 -37.24 13.74 -2.69
N ILE A 67 -38.03 14.64 -3.27
CA ILE A 67 -37.59 16.02 -3.52
C ILE A 67 -37.29 16.72 -2.20
N ALA A 68 -38.17 16.63 -1.20
CA ALA A 68 -37.93 17.22 0.12
C ALA A 68 -36.64 16.66 0.78
N TYR A 69 -36.41 15.34 0.67
CA TYR A 69 -35.19 14.69 1.15
C TYR A 69 -33.93 15.20 0.45
N LEU A 70 -33.95 15.35 -0.87
CA LEU A 70 -32.82 15.87 -1.62
C LEU A 70 -32.59 17.36 -1.38
N VAL A 71 -33.66 18.14 -1.20
CA VAL A 71 -33.58 19.56 -0.80
C VAL A 71 -32.91 19.69 0.56
N LEU A 72 -33.12 18.75 1.49
CA LEU A 72 -32.43 18.72 2.80
C LEU A 72 -30.90 18.55 2.68
N THR A 73 -30.38 18.00 1.58
CA THR A 73 -28.93 17.92 1.38
C THR A 73 -28.27 19.28 1.08
N VAL A 74 -29.04 20.25 0.60
CA VAL A 74 -28.54 21.60 0.29
C VAL A 74 -28.13 22.38 1.55
N PRO A 75 -28.96 22.50 2.61
CA PRO A 75 -28.54 23.16 3.84
C PRO A 75 -27.39 22.42 4.52
N VAL A 76 -27.30 21.09 4.42
CA VAL A 76 -26.12 20.34 4.92
C VAL A 76 -24.85 20.80 4.21
N LEU A 77 -24.89 20.95 2.88
CA LEU A 77 -23.77 21.48 2.10
C LEU A 77 -23.51 22.96 2.36
N LEU A 78 -24.51 23.77 2.71
CA LEU A 78 -24.30 25.19 3.02
C LEU A 78 -23.70 25.39 4.42
N LEU A 79 -24.18 24.63 5.41
CA LEU A 79 -23.78 24.76 6.81
C LEU A 79 -22.42 24.11 7.10
N PHE A 80 -22.19 22.92 6.53
CA PHE A 80 -20.98 22.13 6.79
C PHE A 80 -20.07 22.06 5.56
N GLY A 81 -20.35 22.84 4.52
CA GLY A 81 -19.63 22.78 3.26
C GLY A 81 -18.21 23.30 3.30
N ALA A 82 -17.79 24.02 4.34
CA ALA A 82 -16.38 24.38 4.50
C ALA A 82 -15.54 23.22 5.06
N GLU A 83 -16.19 22.27 5.75
CA GLU A 83 -15.53 21.15 6.41
C GLU A 83 -15.63 19.87 5.56
N SER A 84 -14.59 19.03 5.64
CA SER A 84 -14.56 17.74 4.93
C SER A 84 -15.72 16.80 5.34
N GLY A 85 -16.26 16.98 6.55
CA GLY A 85 -17.39 16.22 7.10
C GLY A 85 -18.71 16.47 6.37
N GLY A 86 -19.03 17.72 6.01
CA GLY A 86 -20.28 18.05 5.33
C GLY A 86 -20.45 17.33 3.99
N ARG A 87 -19.34 17.17 3.26
CA ARG A 87 -19.28 16.39 2.01
C ARG A 87 -19.65 14.93 2.23
N GLN A 88 -19.06 14.28 3.24
CA GLN A 88 -19.32 12.85 3.51
C GLN A 88 -20.78 12.61 3.88
N ILE A 89 -21.37 13.51 4.67
CA ILE A 89 -22.79 13.43 5.04
C ILE A 89 -23.67 13.58 3.79
N ALA A 90 -23.41 14.57 2.94
CA ALA A 90 -24.20 14.78 1.72
C ALA A 90 -24.11 13.61 0.74
N VAL A 91 -22.91 13.05 0.51
CA VAL A 91 -22.73 11.85 -0.31
C VAL A 91 -23.43 10.64 0.32
N SER A 92 -23.40 10.49 1.64
CA SER A 92 -24.09 9.40 2.35
C SER A 92 -25.62 9.51 2.24
N LEU A 93 -26.17 10.71 2.33
CA LEU A 93 -27.61 10.95 2.09
C LEU A 93 -27.99 10.61 0.63
N ASN A 94 -27.17 11.02 -0.34
CA ASN A 94 -27.38 10.64 -1.74
C ASN A 94 -27.25 9.13 -1.96
N PHE A 95 -26.32 8.47 -1.26
CA PHE A 95 -26.19 7.01 -1.27
C PHE A 95 -27.45 6.33 -0.72
N CYS A 96 -27.95 6.78 0.43
CA CYS A 96 -29.22 6.29 1.00
C CYS A 96 -30.39 6.49 0.05
N PHE A 97 -30.47 7.65 -0.62
CA PHE A 97 -31.45 7.89 -1.68
C PHE A 97 -31.33 6.83 -2.78
N LEU A 98 -30.14 6.62 -3.34
CA LEU A 98 -29.92 5.66 -4.43
C LEU A 98 -30.23 4.22 -4.03
N LEU A 99 -29.90 3.83 -2.78
CA LEU A 99 -30.06 2.48 -2.26
C LEU A 99 -31.54 2.15 -1.97
N LEU A 100 -32.25 3.05 -1.30
CA LEU A 100 -33.68 2.89 -0.99
C LEU A 100 -34.56 3.08 -2.23
N ARG A 101 -34.10 3.85 -3.22
CA ARG A 101 -34.87 4.14 -4.41
C ARG A 101 -34.88 2.95 -5.36
N ARG A 102 -36.05 2.35 -5.52
CA ARG A 102 -36.33 1.39 -6.59
C ARG A 102 -36.18 2.08 -7.96
N GLN A 103 -35.11 1.80 -8.70
CA GLN A 103 -34.87 2.35 -10.04
C GLN A 103 -35.74 1.68 -11.13
N ARG A 104 -37.07 1.79 -11.00
CA ARG A 104 -38.02 1.40 -12.05
C ARG A 104 -37.89 2.18 -13.37
N PRO A 105 -37.38 3.43 -13.45
CA PRO A 105 -37.34 4.21 -14.70
C PRO A 105 -36.59 3.55 -15.85
N TRP A 106 -35.62 2.67 -15.59
CA TRP A 106 -34.96 1.87 -16.63
C TRP A 106 -35.94 1.04 -17.46
N ARG A 107 -37.11 0.69 -16.91
CA ARG A 107 -38.20 0.00 -17.64
C ARG A 107 -38.82 0.87 -18.73
N LEU A 108 -38.74 2.19 -18.60
CA LEU A 108 -39.19 3.17 -19.59
C LEU A 108 -38.22 3.30 -20.78
N LEU A 109 -37.11 2.56 -20.82
CA LEU A 109 -36.23 2.54 -21.98
C LEU A 109 -36.49 1.29 -22.82
N SER A 110 -36.36 1.41 -24.13
CA SER A 110 -36.33 0.26 -25.04
C SER A 110 -35.09 -0.61 -24.80
N SER A 111 -35.08 -1.85 -25.31
CA SER A 111 -33.94 -2.76 -25.17
C SER A 111 -32.65 -2.16 -25.74
N ALA A 112 -32.72 -1.57 -26.94
CA ALA A 112 -31.60 -0.89 -27.59
C ALA A 112 -31.10 0.31 -26.76
N GLN A 113 -32.01 1.11 -26.22
CA GLN A 113 -31.65 2.26 -25.36
C GLN A 113 -31.00 1.81 -24.04
N ARG A 114 -31.44 0.70 -23.44
CA ARG A 114 -30.80 0.16 -22.23
C ARG A 114 -29.37 -0.30 -22.50
N ALA A 115 -29.14 -0.97 -23.63
CA ALA A 115 -27.80 -1.39 -24.04
C ALA A 115 -26.89 -0.16 -24.28
N ALA A 116 -27.39 0.83 -25.02
CA ALA A 116 -26.66 2.08 -25.24
C ALA A 116 -26.38 2.83 -23.92
N ALA A 117 -27.36 2.91 -23.01
CA ALA A 117 -27.19 3.50 -21.69
C ALA A 117 -26.16 2.76 -20.83
N PHE A 118 -26.04 1.44 -20.98
CA PHE A 118 -25.01 0.66 -20.29
C PHE A 118 -23.62 1.08 -20.76
N PHE A 119 -23.36 1.09 -22.06
CA PHE A 119 -22.04 1.50 -22.59
C PHE A 119 -21.73 2.97 -22.28
N LEU A 120 -22.70 3.87 -22.45
CA LEU A 120 -22.57 5.28 -22.07
C LEU A 120 -22.31 5.44 -20.56
N GLY A 121 -22.96 4.63 -19.74
CA GLY A 121 -22.75 4.64 -18.29
C GLY A 121 -21.37 4.15 -17.88
N VAL A 122 -20.82 3.13 -18.56
CA VAL A 122 -19.43 2.69 -18.34
C VAL A 122 -18.46 3.80 -18.71
N ALA A 123 -18.63 4.40 -19.89
CA ALA A 123 -17.78 5.51 -20.33
C ALA A 123 -17.88 6.72 -19.38
N ALA A 124 -19.09 7.10 -18.97
CA ALA A 124 -19.31 8.18 -18.02
C ALA A 124 -18.71 7.86 -16.64
N LEU A 125 -18.84 6.62 -16.15
CA LEU A 125 -18.24 6.21 -14.88
C LEU A 125 -16.72 6.31 -14.94
N VAL A 126 -16.09 5.83 -16.02
CA VAL A 126 -14.64 5.97 -16.22
C VAL A 126 -14.26 7.45 -16.24
N LEU A 127 -14.91 8.27 -17.06
CA LEU A 127 -14.57 9.70 -17.18
C LEU A 127 -14.74 10.49 -15.87
N VAL A 128 -15.78 10.20 -15.09
CA VAL A 128 -16.03 10.85 -13.80
C VAL A 128 -15.08 10.32 -12.71
N SER A 129 -14.51 9.12 -12.88
CA SER A 129 -13.57 8.51 -11.93
C SER A 129 -12.11 8.77 -12.26
N TRP A 130 -11.79 9.01 -13.54
CA TRP A 130 -10.44 9.11 -14.04
C TRP A 130 -9.74 10.40 -13.58
N ASP A 131 -8.78 10.22 -12.69
CA ASP A 131 -7.77 11.20 -12.28
C ASP A 131 -8.32 12.64 -12.15
N TRP A 132 -9.38 12.78 -11.37
CA TRP A 132 -10.00 14.06 -11.12
C TRP A 132 -9.58 14.59 -9.76
N HIS A 133 -8.60 15.49 -9.77
CA HIS A 133 -8.22 16.26 -8.60
C HIS A 133 -8.97 17.59 -8.57
N TRP A 134 -9.68 17.83 -7.47
CA TRP A 134 -10.21 19.15 -7.18
C TRP A 134 -9.17 19.90 -6.37
N PRO A 135 -8.94 21.21 -6.60
CA PRO A 135 -8.04 22.01 -5.78
C PRO A 135 -8.45 21.96 -4.31
N ASP A 136 -7.49 22.10 -3.41
CA ASP A 136 -7.78 22.17 -1.98
C ASP A 136 -8.53 23.45 -1.61
N THR A 137 -9.38 23.36 -0.60
CA THR A 137 -10.25 24.46 -0.19
C THR A 137 -9.55 25.48 0.71
N ASP A 138 -8.33 25.20 1.12
CA ASP A 138 -7.58 26.05 2.05
C ASP A 138 -7.25 27.40 1.39
N GLY A 139 -7.66 28.48 2.04
CA GLY A 139 -7.50 29.84 1.51
C GLY A 139 -8.51 30.24 0.42
N MET A 140 -9.46 29.38 0.04
CA MET A 140 -10.55 29.78 -0.86
C MET A 140 -11.61 30.60 -0.11
N GLY A 141 -12.09 31.68 -0.72
CA GLY A 141 -13.26 32.39 -0.21
C GLY A 141 -14.49 31.48 -0.13
N TRP A 142 -15.42 31.75 0.80
CA TRP A 142 -16.57 30.90 1.10
C TRP A 142 -17.32 30.39 -0.15
N PHE A 143 -17.56 31.28 -1.13
CA PHE A 143 -18.26 30.94 -2.36
C PHE A 143 -17.50 29.90 -3.22
N MET A 144 -16.19 30.07 -3.39
CA MET A 144 -15.37 29.11 -4.14
C MET A 144 -15.24 27.78 -3.38
N GLY A 145 -15.09 27.83 -2.06
CA GLY A 145 -15.10 26.64 -1.21
C GLY A 145 -16.42 25.85 -1.34
N PHE A 146 -17.56 26.56 -1.30
CA PHE A 146 -18.88 25.96 -1.51
C PHE A 146 -18.99 25.31 -2.90
N ILE A 147 -18.61 26.01 -3.98
CA ILE A 147 -18.68 25.47 -5.34
C ILE A 147 -17.80 24.23 -5.49
N ASN A 148 -16.59 24.25 -4.94
CA ASN A 148 -15.67 23.13 -4.98
C ASN A 148 -16.27 21.90 -4.26
N ASN A 149 -16.81 22.09 -3.05
CA ASN A 149 -17.42 21.00 -2.30
C ASN A 149 -18.75 20.51 -2.88
N PHE A 150 -19.53 21.40 -3.50
CA PHE A 150 -20.69 21.04 -4.31
C PHE A 150 -20.27 20.15 -5.50
N GLY A 151 -19.24 20.56 -6.25
CA GLY A 151 -18.68 19.79 -7.37
C GLY A 151 -18.20 18.40 -6.94
N ARG A 152 -17.39 18.32 -5.87
CA ARG A 152 -16.92 17.06 -5.25
C ARG A 152 -18.10 16.15 -4.86
N THR A 153 -19.14 16.72 -4.25
CA THR A 153 -20.34 15.98 -3.82
C THR A 153 -21.13 15.44 -5.01
N CYS A 154 -21.38 16.28 -6.03
CA CYS A 154 -22.05 15.86 -7.26
C CYS A 154 -21.26 14.78 -8.00
N GLN A 155 -19.93 14.90 -8.05
CA GLN A 155 -19.05 13.88 -8.64
C GLN A 155 -19.18 12.53 -7.91
N GLY A 156 -19.06 12.51 -6.59
CA GLY A 156 -19.21 11.29 -5.80
C GLY A 156 -20.60 10.67 -5.97
N SER A 157 -21.64 11.49 -5.98
CA SER A 157 -23.03 11.05 -6.18
C SER A 157 -23.27 10.48 -7.58
N LEU A 158 -22.66 11.08 -8.61
CA LEU A 158 -22.71 10.56 -9.99
C LEU A 158 -21.97 9.22 -10.14
N ARG A 159 -20.80 9.06 -9.51
CA ARG A 159 -20.10 7.76 -9.48
C ARG A 159 -21.00 6.67 -8.91
N LEU A 160 -21.60 6.95 -7.74
CA LEU A 160 -22.55 6.03 -7.12
C LEU A 160 -23.74 5.74 -8.03
N PHE A 161 -24.36 6.77 -8.62
CA PHE A 161 -25.48 6.60 -9.54
C PHE A 161 -25.12 5.69 -10.72
N TRP A 162 -23.97 5.91 -11.38
CA TRP A 162 -23.56 5.09 -12.50
C TRP A 162 -23.24 3.67 -12.07
N VAL A 163 -22.55 3.44 -10.95
CA VAL A 163 -22.31 2.10 -10.40
C VAL A 163 -23.63 1.35 -10.17
N PHE A 164 -24.56 1.95 -9.43
CA PHE A 164 -25.87 1.31 -9.17
C PHE A 164 -26.68 1.09 -10.45
N SER A 165 -26.63 2.04 -11.38
CA SER A 165 -27.31 1.95 -12.67
C SER A 165 -26.76 0.84 -13.55
N LEU A 166 -25.43 0.71 -13.63
CA LEU A 166 -24.75 -0.34 -14.39
C LEU A 166 -25.02 -1.72 -13.79
N LEU A 167 -24.89 -1.85 -12.46
CA LEU A 167 -25.26 -3.09 -11.76
C LEU A 167 -26.69 -3.50 -12.11
N ARG A 168 -27.63 -2.55 -12.03
CA ARG A 168 -29.03 -2.85 -12.31
C ARG A 168 -29.31 -3.15 -13.78
N LEU A 169 -28.67 -2.45 -14.72
CA LEU A 169 -28.77 -2.76 -16.14
C LEU A 169 -28.21 -4.16 -16.42
N LEU A 170 -27.07 -4.50 -15.83
CA LEU A 170 -26.45 -5.82 -15.93
C LEU A 170 -27.40 -6.93 -15.42
N PHE A 171 -27.97 -6.76 -14.24
CA PHE A 171 -28.95 -7.70 -13.68
C PHE A 171 -30.28 -7.71 -14.45
N GLY A 172 -30.72 -6.56 -14.96
CA GLY A 172 -31.97 -6.38 -15.69
C GLY A 172 -31.95 -6.98 -17.09
N ILE A 173 -30.85 -6.86 -17.82
CA ILE A 173 -30.64 -7.50 -19.13
C ILE A 173 -30.67 -9.02 -18.96
N ARG A 174 -30.01 -9.55 -17.93
CA ARG A 174 -30.00 -11.00 -17.67
C ARG A 174 -31.36 -11.54 -17.22
N LEU A 175 -32.16 -10.79 -16.45
CA LEU A 175 -33.49 -11.26 -16.00
C LEU A 175 -34.47 -11.53 -17.16
N HIS A 176 -34.27 -10.89 -18.32
CA HIS A 176 -35.09 -11.18 -19.50
C HIS A 176 -34.72 -12.53 -20.16
N PHE A 177 -33.43 -12.86 -20.22
CA PHE A 177 -32.96 -14.19 -20.64
C PHE A 177 -33.25 -15.28 -19.59
N LEU A 178 -33.47 -14.91 -18.33
CA LEU A 178 -33.70 -15.82 -17.19
C LEU A 178 -35.15 -16.22 -16.93
N ARG A 179 -36.09 -15.90 -17.83
CA ARG A 179 -37.29 -16.75 -17.93
C ARG A 179 -36.92 -18.22 -18.26
N LEU A 180 -35.67 -18.48 -18.65
CA LEU A 180 -35.04 -19.79 -18.65
C LEU A 180 -34.09 -19.93 -17.43
N LYS A 181 -34.63 -20.38 -16.29
CA LYS A 181 -33.97 -20.88 -15.06
C LYS A 181 -33.04 -19.92 -14.28
N PRO A 182 -33.44 -19.44 -13.08
CA PRO A 182 -32.63 -18.56 -12.20
C PRO A 182 -31.26 -19.12 -11.79
N LYS A 183 -31.05 -20.45 -11.90
CA LYS A 183 -29.74 -21.09 -11.67
C LYS A 183 -28.65 -20.60 -12.63
N LEU A 184 -28.99 -20.28 -13.88
CA LEU A 184 -28.01 -19.77 -14.86
C LEU A 184 -27.53 -18.35 -14.54
N ALA A 185 -28.35 -17.54 -13.83
CA ALA A 185 -28.03 -16.17 -13.46
C ALA A 185 -26.87 -16.12 -12.49
N VAL A 186 -27.02 -16.91 -11.43
CA VAL A 186 -26.09 -16.99 -10.31
C VAL A 186 -24.79 -17.57 -10.83
N MET A 187 -24.86 -18.62 -11.66
CA MET A 187 -23.68 -19.17 -12.34
C MET A 187 -22.99 -18.12 -13.22
N ALA A 188 -23.71 -17.41 -14.08
CA ALA A 188 -23.09 -16.44 -14.98
C ALA A 188 -22.52 -15.21 -14.23
N VAL A 189 -23.06 -14.85 -13.06
CA VAL A 189 -22.52 -13.78 -12.21
C VAL A 189 -21.29 -14.28 -11.47
N LEU A 190 -21.33 -15.48 -10.87
CA LEU A 190 -20.17 -16.11 -10.25
C LEU A 190 -19.04 -16.27 -11.28
N ILE A 191 -19.34 -16.76 -12.48
CA ILE A 191 -18.35 -16.95 -13.56
C ILE A 191 -17.73 -15.63 -14.02
N ALA A 192 -18.45 -14.50 -13.98
CA ALA A 192 -17.89 -13.21 -14.39
C ALA A 192 -17.21 -12.47 -13.23
N ALA A 193 -17.84 -12.46 -12.06
CA ALA A 193 -17.40 -11.68 -10.91
C ALA A 193 -16.28 -12.37 -10.12
N ILE A 194 -16.30 -13.69 -9.97
CA ILE A 194 -15.24 -14.39 -9.23
C ILE A 194 -13.89 -14.21 -9.91
N PRO A 195 -13.72 -14.47 -11.22
CA PRO A 195 -12.40 -14.29 -11.83
C PRO A 195 -11.92 -12.85 -11.76
N LEU A 196 -12.82 -11.87 -11.86
CA LEU A 196 -12.46 -10.46 -11.77
C LEU A 196 -12.05 -10.07 -10.34
N LEU A 197 -12.77 -10.57 -9.33
CA LEU A 197 -12.42 -10.39 -7.92
C LEU A 197 -11.10 -11.09 -7.60
N LEU A 198 -10.93 -12.35 -8.03
CA LEU A 198 -9.69 -13.11 -7.85
C LEU A 198 -8.52 -12.43 -8.55
N LEU A 199 -8.68 -12.01 -9.80
CA LEU A 199 -7.64 -11.29 -10.55
C LEU A 199 -7.27 -9.99 -9.84
N SER A 200 -8.26 -9.25 -9.33
CA SER A 200 -8.00 -8.03 -8.57
C SER A 200 -7.28 -8.33 -7.25
N THR A 201 -7.70 -9.34 -6.49
CA THR A 201 -7.06 -9.68 -5.21
C THR A 201 -5.67 -10.26 -5.41
N PHE A 202 -5.48 -11.16 -6.38
CA PHE A 202 -4.17 -11.71 -6.73
C PHE A 202 -3.26 -10.63 -7.30
N GLY A 203 -3.78 -9.75 -8.15
CA GLY A 203 -3.02 -8.61 -8.66
C GLY A 203 -2.55 -7.67 -7.55
N LEU A 204 -3.41 -7.37 -6.58
CA LEU A 204 -3.05 -6.57 -5.40
C LEU A 204 -2.02 -7.28 -4.51
N VAL A 205 -2.18 -8.59 -4.24
CA VAL A 205 -1.23 -9.37 -3.44
C VAL A 205 0.12 -9.49 -4.16
N ALA A 206 0.13 -9.73 -5.47
CA ALA A 206 1.34 -9.80 -6.27
C ALA A 206 2.06 -8.46 -6.32
N LEU A 207 1.32 -7.35 -6.53
CA LEU A 207 1.88 -6.01 -6.50
C LEU A 207 2.46 -5.68 -5.12
N TYR A 208 1.72 -5.98 -4.05
CA TYR A 208 2.18 -5.80 -2.67
C TYR A 208 3.47 -6.58 -2.39
N GLY A 209 3.50 -7.86 -2.76
CA GLY A 209 4.69 -8.71 -2.60
C GLY A 209 5.87 -8.26 -3.45
N ALA A 210 5.63 -7.80 -4.69
CA ALA A 210 6.69 -7.29 -5.56
C ALA A 210 7.31 -6.00 -5.00
N MET A 211 6.48 -5.05 -4.54
CA MET A 211 6.98 -3.84 -3.89
C MET A 211 7.74 -4.18 -2.61
N GLY A 212 7.20 -5.10 -1.82
CA GLY A 212 7.87 -5.66 -0.64
C GLY A 212 9.26 -6.20 -0.93
N GLY A 213 9.37 -7.06 -1.93
CA GLY A 213 10.63 -7.68 -2.34
C GLY A 213 11.67 -6.67 -2.85
N VAL A 214 11.24 -5.65 -3.61
CA VAL A 214 12.17 -4.62 -4.10
C VAL A 214 12.68 -3.75 -2.95
N THR A 215 11.80 -3.34 -2.03
CA THR A 215 12.20 -2.52 -0.88
C THR A 215 13.14 -3.29 0.06
N THR A 216 12.89 -4.58 0.30
CA THR A 216 13.77 -5.40 1.15
C THR A 216 15.10 -5.72 0.49
N ALA A 217 15.12 -6.00 -0.82
CA ALA A 217 16.36 -6.16 -1.59
C ALA A 217 17.21 -4.89 -1.51
N ARG A 218 16.59 -3.72 -1.71
CA ARG A 218 17.29 -2.43 -1.55
C ARG A 218 17.82 -2.22 -0.13
N GLY A 219 17.05 -2.58 0.89
CA GLY A 219 17.51 -2.51 2.28
C GLY A 219 18.73 -3.39 2.55
N ARG A 220 18.72 -4.61 2.03
CA ARG A 220 19.88 -5.52 2.07
C ARG A 220 21.08 -4.91 1.36
N ASP A 221 20.89 -4.40 0.15
CA ASP A 221 21.98 -3.87 -0.68
C ASP A 221 22.60 -2.62 -0.03
N VAL A 222 21.79 -1.72 0.54
CA VAL A 222 22.29 -0.56 1.32
C VAL A 222 23.12 -1.02 2.52
N LEU A 223 22.67 -2.05 3.24
CA LEU A 223 23.38 -2.56 4.40
C LEU A 223 24.69 -3.27 4.01
N GLN A 224 24.69 -3.99 2.89
CA GLN A 224 25.90 -4.59 2.32
C GLN A 224 26.88 -3.52 1.82
N ASP A 225 26.39 -2.46 1.18
CA ASP A 225 27.21 -1.32 0.77
C ASP A 225 27.83 -0.61 1.99
N TRP A 226 27.07 -0.45 3.07
CA TRP A 226 27.59 0.08 4.33
C TRP A 226 28.67 -0.83 4.92
N ALA A 227 28.44 -2.14 4.92
CA ALA A 227 29.40 -3.11 5.39
C ALA A 227 30.67 -3.13 4.52
N ALA A 228 30.55 -2.99 3.19
CA ALA A 228 31.67 -3.04 2.26
C ALA A 228 32.46 -1.71 2.17
N ASN A 229 31.89 -0.59 2.60
CA ASN A 229 32.50 0.74 2.51
C ASN A 229 32.86 1.30 3.90
N PRO A 230 34.14 1.33 4.28
CA PRO A 230 34.55 1.79 5.61
C PRO A 230 34.32 3.28 5.86
N ALA A 231 34.18 4.09 4.81
CA ALA A 231 33.72 5.47 4.96
C ALA A 231 32.24 5.52 5.39
N ALA A 232 31.41 4.60 4.90
CA ALA A 232 30.01 4.48 5.31
C ALA A 232 29.89 3.99 6.76
N ILE A 233 30.70 3.01 7.18
CA ILE A 233 30.77 2.57 8.58
C ILE A 233 31.04 3.77 9.51
N ARG A 234 32.08 4.56 9.22
CA ARG A 234 32.37 5.79 9.98
C ARG A 234 31.25 6.83 9.92
N GLY A 235 30.58 6.94 8.77
CA GLY A 235 29.42 7.80 8.59
C GLY A 235 28.20 7.36 9.40
N CYS A 236 28.05 6.06 9.68
CA CYS A 236 27.02 5.53 10.60
C CYS A 236 27.32 5.93 12.04
N ALA A 237 28.58 5.80 12.48
CA ALA A 237 29.01 6.25 13.81
C ALA A 237 28.73 7.73 14.10
N ALA A 238 28.74 8.58 13.06
CA ALA A 238 28.46 10.01 13.21
C ALA A 238 26.96 10.33 13.38
N VAL A 239 26.08 9.38 13.02
CA VAL A 239 24.62 9.56 13.07
C VAL A 239 24.02 8.81 14.28
N THR A 240 24.68 7.77 14.76
CA THR A 240 24.30 7.05 15.96
C THR A 240 25.01 7.61 17.18
N ASP A 241 24.31 7.77 18.30
CA ASP A 241 24.96 8.03 19.61
C ASP A 241 25.84 6.86 20.08
N ALA A 242 25.81 5.73 19.36
CA ALA A 242 26.71 4.61 19.60
C ALA A 242 28.15 4.98 19.29
N ALA A 243 29.01 4.78 20.29
CA ALA A 243 30.44 4.91 20.15
C ALA A 243 30.98 3.81 19.23
N GLY A 244 31.20 4.14 17.96
CA GLY A 244 32.07 3.34 17.11
C GLY A 244 33.48 3.26 17.70
N PHE A 245 34.22 2.22 17.36
CA PHE A 245 35.62 2.08 17.75
C PHE A 245 36.53 1.97 16.54
N ASP A 246 37.77 2.40 16.73
CA ASP A 246 38.85 2.30 15.76
C ASP A 246 40.06 1.76 16.50
N TRP A 247 40.43 0.50 16.24
CA TRP A 247 41.56 -0.19 16.84
C TRP A 247 42.69 -0.38 15.83
N ALA A 248 43.92 -0.10 16.26
CA ALA A 248 45.13 -0.36 15.50
C ALA A 248 46.14 -1.10 16.38
N ALA A 249 46.85 -2.08 15.79
CA ALA A 249 47.93 -2.78 16.47
C ALA A 249 48.96 -1.78 17.06
N GLY A 250 49.32 -1.97 18.33
CA GLY A 250 50.31 -1.14 19.03
C GLY A 250 49.83 0.23 19.54
N ARG A 251 48.55 0.60 19.36
CA ARG A 251 47.96 1.80 19.96
C ARG A 251 47.11 1.47 21.18
N SER A 252 47.27 2.23 22.27
CA SER A 252 46.36 2.18 23.42
C SER A 252 45.09 2.96 23.10
N ASN A 253 43.94 2.29 23.17
CA ASN A 253 42.64 2.94 23.08
C ASN A 253 41.84 2.63 24.34
N ASP A 254 41.36 3.67 25.02
CA ASP A 254 40.63 3.54 26.28
C ASP A 254 39.14 3.17 26.09
N ARG A 255 38.67 3.08 24.84
CA ARG A 255 37.26 2.82 24.48
C ARG A 255 37.11 1.61 23.55
N LEU A 256 37.66 0.47 23.95
CA LEU A 256 37.52 -0.78 23.20
C LEU A 256 36.42 -1.64 23.80
N PRO A 257 35.60 -2.32 22.98
CA PRO A 257 34.64 -3.30 23.49
C PRO A 257 35.34 -4.50 24.15
N ASP A 258 34.77 -5.02 25.24
CA ASP A 258 35.35 -6.13 26.01
C ASP A 258 35.51 -7.41 25.16
N TRP A 259 34.62 -7.63 24.19
CA TRP A 259 34.66 -8.79 23.30
C TRP A 259 35.88 -8.79 22.36
N LEU A 260 36.52 -7.63 22.13
CA LEU A 260 37.59 -7.47 21.13
C LEU A 260 38.81 -8.36 21.44
N VAL A 261 39.10 -8.60 22.73
CA VAL A 261 40.20 -9.48 23.15
C VAL A 261 39.95 -10.92 22.69
N GLY A 262 38.74 -11.44 22.91
CA GLY A 262 38.35 -12.77 22.47
C GLY A 262 38.25 -12.89 20.95
N PHE A 263 37.76 -11.85 20.29
CA PHE A 263 37.68 -11.76 18.83
C PHE A 263 39.07 -11.82 18.18
N ARG A 264 40.04 -11.08 18.72
CA ARG A 264 41.43 -11.14 18.26
C ARG A 264 42.03 -12.53 18.46
N ALA A 265 41.83 -13.12 19.63
CA ALA A 265 42.29 -14.48 19.89
C ALA A 265 41.70 -15.50 18.89
N ALA A 266 40.47 -15.26 18.40
CA ALA A 266 39.86 -16.07 17.35
C ALA A 266 40.44 -15.80 15.95
N LEU A 267 40.81 -14.54 15.63
CA LEU A 267 41.47 -14.19 14.36
C LEU A 267 42.87 -14.81 14.24
N ASP A 268 43.59 -14.93 15.36
CA ASP A 268 44.95 -15.50 15.40
C ASP A 268 44.95 -17.05 15.39
N ARG A 269 43.78 -17.70 15.49
CA ARG A 269 43.69 -19.17 15.46
C ARG A 269 43.88 -19.67 14.02
N PRO A 270 44.70 -20.72 13.82
CA PRO A 270 44.76 -21.39 12.52
C PRO A 270 43.38 -21.95 12.18
N VAL A 271 42.96 -21.78 10.93
CA VAL A 271 41.73 -22.39 10.42
C VAL A 271 41.87 -23.91 10.56
N PRO A 272 40.96 -24.60 11.29
CA PRO A 272 41.04 -26.05 11.40
C PRO A 272 41.00 -26.68 10.02
N ALA A 273 41.85 -27.69 9.79
CA ALA A 273 41.83 -28.45 8.54
C ALA A 273 40.42 -29.02 8.32
N SER A 274 39.94 -28.98 7.08
CA SER A 274 38.54 -29.17 6.64
C SER A 274 37.81 -30.43 7.09
N ASP A 275 38.47 -31.33 7.82
CA ASP A 275 37.91 -32.61 8.29
C ASP A 275 37.15 -32.47 9.62
N GLU A 276 37.40 -31.41 10.39
CA GLU A 276 36.60 -31.09 11.57
C GLU A 276 35.41 -30.23 11.13
N GLN A 277 34.29 -30.87 10.80
CA GLN A 277 33.03 -30.20 10.52
C GLN A 277 32.65 -29.34 11.73
N VAL A 278 33.03 -28.07 11.72
CA VAL A 278 32.36 -27.04 12.53
C VAL A 278 30.88 -27.19 12.19
N PRO A 279 30.00 -27.46 13.16
CA PRO A 279 28.58 -27.64 12.90
C PRO A 279 28.13 -26.40 12.13
N ALA A 280 27.86 -26.59 10.83
CA ALA A 280 27.41 -25.51 9.98
C ALA A 280 26.18 -24.93 10.67
N ALA A 281 26.14 -23.61 10.87
CA ALA A 281 24.87 -22.95 11.12
C ALA A 281 23.97 -23.42 9.98
N THR A 282 22.96 -24.23 10.32
CA THR A 282 22.15 -24.96 9.34
C THR A 282 21.53 -23.92 8.43
N GLY A 283 22.06 -23.83 7.21
CA GLY A 283 21.68 -22.80 6.25
C GLY A 283 20.20 -22.96 5.94
N MET A 284 19.41 -21.96 6.28
CA MET A 284 17.99 -21.96 5.96
C MET A 284 17.83 -21.63 4.48
N LYS A 285 17.46 -22.62 3.66
CA LYS A 285 16.97 -22.36 2.30
C LYS A 285 15.60 -21.70 2.38
N LEU A 286 15.58 -20.37 2.46
CA LEU A 286 14.36 -19.58 2.33
C LEU A 286 14.26 -19.14 0.87
N THR A 287 13.33 -19.73 0.12
CA THR A 287 13.03 -19.28 -1.23
C THR A 287 12.15 -18.03 -1.15
N ILE A 288 12.78 -16.86 -1.06
CA ILE A 288 12.07 -15.57 -1.13
C ILE A 288 12.19 -15.07 -2.57
N ALA A 289 11.06 -14.85 -3.24
CA ALA A 289 10.97 -14.25 -4.57
C ALA A 289 11.70 -14.95 -5.74
N GLY A 290 12.02 -16.25 -5.63
CA GLY A 290 12.52 -17.05 -6.76
C GLY A 290 14.01 -16.87 -7.09
N GLU A 291 14.75 -16.13 -6.28
CA GLU A 291 16.21 -16.05 -6.36
C GLU A 291 16.80 -17.12 -5.44
N GLU A 292 17.46 -18.15 -6.00
CA GLU A 292 18.20 -19.12 -5.20
C GLU A 292 19.49 -18.45 -4.72
N GLN A 293 19.46 -17.85 -3.53
CA GLN A 293 20.68 -17.37 -2.89
C GLN A 293 21.52 -18.55 -2.43
N VAL A 294 22.76 -18.60 -2.91
CA VAL A 294 23.77 -19.53 -2.41
C VAL A 294 24.24 -19.02 -1.05
N VAL A 295 23.59 -19.50 0.01
CA VAL A 295 24.05 -19.30 1.37
C VAL A 295 25.40 -20.00 1.51
N LYS A 296 26.46 -19.22 1.78
CA LYS A 296 27.76 -19.80 2.13
C LYS A 296 27.61 -20.45 3.50
N SER A 297 27.58 -21.76 3.57
CA SER A 297 27.62 -22.51 4.84
C SER A 297 29.05 -22.97 5.13
N GLY A 298 29.53 -22.80 6.35
CA GLY A 298 30.80 -23.37 6.80
C GLY A 298 31.66 -22.43 7.62
N ALA A 299 32.87 -22.90 7.95
CA ALA A 299 33.88 -22.12 8.64
C ALA A 299 34.33 -20.93 7.77
N TRP A 300 34.44 -19.75 8.38
CA TRP A 300 35.05 -18.58 7.76
C TRP A 300 36.52 -18.50 8.15
N ALA A 301 37.39 -18.27 7.16
CA ALA A 301 38.81 -18.06 7.39
C ALA A 301 39.09 -16.57 7.61
N PRO A 302 39.86 -16.18 8.65
CA PRO A 302 40.30 -14.81 8.86
C PRO A 302 40.99 -14.22 7.63
N ALA A 303 40.43 -13.13 7.10
CA ALA A 303 40.98 -12.36 5.99
C ALA A 303 40.53 -10.90 6.09
N ASP A 304 41.25 -10.00 5.40
CA ASP A 304 40.82 -8.61 5.25
C ASP A 304 39.40 -8.59 4.68
N THR A 305 38.46 -8.03 5.43
CA THR A 305 37.02 -8.16 5.16
C THR A 305 36.27 -7.03 5.84
N ALA A 306 35.27 -6.51 5.14
CA ALA A 306 34.31 -5.56 5.67
C ALA A 306 32.90 -6.19 5.54
N ALA A 307 32.29 -6.52 6.68
CA ALA A 307 31.08 -7.35 6.75
C ALA A 307 30.27 -7.10 8.02
N VAL A 308 29.05 -7.66 8.07
CA VAL A 308 28.27 -7.75 9.32
C VAL A 308 28.78 -8.93 10.13
N PHE A 309 29.11 -8.69 11.39
CA PHE A 309 29.50 -9.72 12.35
C PHE A 309 28.44 -9.85 13.44
N ARG A 310 28.18 -11.07 13.86
CA ARG A 310 27.45 -11.36 15.09
C ARG A 310 28.45 -11.76 16.16
N ILE A 311 28.53 -10.96 17.22
CA ILE A 311 29.44 -11.18 18.34
C ILE A 311 28.58 -11.20 19.60
N ALA A 312 28.55 -12.36 20.28
CA ALA A 312 27.61 -12.62 21.35
C ALA A 312 26.14 -12.39 20.90
N ASP A 313 25.47 -11.40 21.49
CA ASP A 313 24.07 -11.04 21.24
C ASP A 313 23.94 -9.67 20.57
N GLU A 314 25.01 -9.23 19.90
CA GLU A 314 25.06 -7.97 19.18
C GLU A 314 25.45 -8.19 17.71
N LEU A 315 24.98 -7.28 16.86
CA LEU A 315 25.38 -7.19 15.45
C LEU A 315 26.30 -5.99 15.28
N TRP A 316 27.38 -6.18 14.53
CA TRP A 316 28.43 -5.20 14.34
C TRP A 316 28.77 -5.07 12.86
N LEU A 317 28.88 -3.85 12.36
CA LEU A 317 29.50 -3.56 11.07
C LEU A 317 30.99 -3.40 11.31
N LEU A 318 31.80 -4.37 10.87
CA LEU A 318 33.26 -4.35 11.08
C LEU A 318 33.99 -4.27 9.74
N ASP A 319 35.06 -3.47 9.70
CA ASP A 319 36.08 -3.46 8.65
C ASP A 319 37.42 -3.86 9.27
N ILE A 320 37.95 -4.98 8.80
CA ILE A 320 39.19 -5.61 9.25
C ILE A 320 40.21 -5.54 8.11
N ARG A 321 41.39 -4.99 8.40
CA ARG A 321 42.47 -4.79 7.42
C ARG A 321 43.83 -5.15 8.00
N GLY A 322 44.78 -5.51 7.15
CA GLY A 322 46.15 -5.78 7.58
C GLY A 322 46.28 -7.05 8.43
N LEU A 323 45.38 -8.03 8.25
CA LEU A 323 45.53 -9.33 8.89
C LEU A 323 46.82 -10.01 8.39
N GLY A 324 47.65 -10.46 9.33
CA GLY A 324 48.92 -11.15 9.04
C GLY A 324 50.11 -10.23 8.72
N THR A 325 49.92 -8.91 8.57
CA THR A 325 51.03 -7.98 8.28
C THR A 325 51.69 -7.40 9.55
N GLY A 326 51.12 -7.66 10.73
CA GLY A 326 51.53 -7.05 12.00
C GLY A 326 50.87 -5.69 12.26
N ASP A 327 50.26 -5.09 11.24
CA ASP A 327 49.59 -3.78 11.29
C ASP A 327 48.06 -3.92 11.15
N ALA A 328 47.49 -4.86 11.91
CA ALA A 328 46.06 -5.11 11.87
C ALA A 328 45.26 -3.88 12.35
N HIS A 329 44.22 -3.56 11.61
CA HIS A 329 43.32 -2.44 11.85
C HIS A 329 41.88 -2.94 11.86
N ILE A 330 41.12 -2.61 12.90
CA ILE A 330 39.72 -3.00 13.05
C ILE A 330 38.91 -1.76 13.38
N THR A 331 37.99 -1.40 12.49
CA THR A 331 36.98 -0.39 12.79
C THR A 331 35.61 -1.05 12.90
N GLY A 332 34.80 -0.57 13.84
CA GLY A 332 33.52 -1.19 14.12
C GLY A 332 32.47 -0.22 14.61
N VAL A 333 31.23 -0.43 14.16
CA VAL A 333 30.03 0.28 14.62
C VAL A 333 28.95 -0.74 14.92
N PRO A 334 28.27 -0.66 16.07
CA PRO A 334 27.17 -1.58 16.35
C PRO A 334 26.00 -1.30 15.39
N LEU A 335 25.40 -2.36 14.87
CA LEU A 335 24.14 -2.28 14.13
C LEU A 335 23.01 -2.21 15.16
N ASP A 336 22.72 -1.01 15.65
CA ASP A 336 21.73 -0.73 16.70
C ASP A 336 20.44 -0.12 16.14
N ALA A 337 19.53 0.30 17.03
CA ALA A 337 18.28 0.96 16.64
C ALA A 337 18.54 2.26 15.84
N GLY A 338 19.58 3.03 16.17
CA GLY A 338 19.91 4.27 15.46
C GLY A 338 20.38 4.03 14.03
N VAL A 339 21.19 2.99 13.78
CA VAL A 339 21.54 2.59 12.40
C VAL A 339 20.28 2.13 11.65
N LEU A 340 19.40 1.37 12.31
CA LEU A 340 18.15 0.92 11.69
C LEU A 340 17.16 2.06 11.45
N ASP A 341 17.11 3.09 12.28
CA ASP A 341 16.30 4.31 12.06
C ASP A 341 16.81 5.09 10.86
N ARG A 342 18.13 5.12 10.64
CA ARG A 342 18.68 5.70 9.43
C ARG A 342 18.28 4.89 8.20
N LEU A 343 18.32 3.55 8.30
CA LEU A 343 17.91 2.66 7.22
C LEU A 343 16.40 2.79 6.95
N SER A 344 15.58 2.91 7.99
CA SER A 344 14.13 3.12 7.89
C SER A 344 13.82 4.45 7.19
N GLY A 345 14.56 5.52 7.52
CA GLY A 345 14.48 6.82 6.85
C GLY A 345 14.80 6.77 5.36
N LEU A 346 15.81 5.98 4.97
CA LEU A 346 16.18 5.81 3.56
C LEU A 346 15.17 4.97 2.78
N LEU A 347 14.59 3.95 3.41
CA LEU A 347 13.59 3.08 2.80
C LEU A 347 12.16 3.62 2.90
N ARG A 348 11.94 4.67 3.72
CA ARG A 348 10.61 5.18 4.11
C ARG A 348 9.69 4.08 4.64
N ALA A 349 10.25 3.16 5.41
CA ALA A 349 9.57 1.98 5.91
C ALA A 349 10.18 1.56 7.23
N ASP A 350 9.40 0.95 8.11
CA ASP A 350 9.93 0.40 9.37
C ASP A 350 10.80 -0.82 9.05
N VAL A 351 11.97 -0.90 9.67
CA VAL A 351 12.96 -1.95 9.40
C VAL A 351 13.23 -2.70 10.67
N GLY A 352 13.21 -4.02 10.62
CA GLY A 352 13.63 -4.84 11.74
C GLY A 352 14.62 -5.91 11.35
N VAL A 353 15.42 -6.32 12.32
CA VAL A 353 16.41 -7.37 12.19
C VAL A 353 16.07 -8.47 13.16
N LEU A 354 15.98 -9.69 12.62
CA LEU A 354 15.80 -10.91 13.38
C LEU A 354 17.01 -11.83 13.14
N ALA A 355 17.84 -12.00 14.15
CA ALA A 355 18.90 -12.99 14.15
C ALA A 355 18.64 -14.01 15.26
N THR A 356 18.65 -15.30 14.93
CA THR A 356 18.49 -16.39 15.89
C THR A 356 19.77 -17.23 15.92
N ARG A 357 20.06 -17.88 17.06
CA ARG A 357 21.26 -18.74 17.23
C ARG A 357 21.07 -20.15 16.61
N GLY A 358 20.09 -20.33 15.71
CA GLY A 358 19.68 -21.60 15.10
C GLY A 358 18.73 -21.38 13.90
N GLU A 359 18.00 -22.41 13.46
CA GLU A 359 17.03 -22.27 12.36
C GLU A 359 15.95 -21.24 12.71
N LEU A 360 15.73 -20.29 11.81
CA LEU A 360 14.78 -19.19 11.97
C LEU A 360 13.35 -19.70 11.73
N ALA A 361 12.73 -20.28 12.76
CA ALA A 361 11.30 -20.59 12.72
C ALA A 361 10.51 -19.27 12.83
N ILE A 362 9.90 -18.83 11.73
CA ILE A 362 8.98 -17.68 11.73
C ILE A 362 7.71 -18.10 12.50
N ALA A 363 7.70 -17.87 13.81
CA ALA A 363 6.53 -18.05 14.64
C ALA A 363 5.55 -16.89 14.34
N THR A 364 4.35 -17.25 13.85
CA THR A 364 3.21 -16.35 13.69
C THR A 364 2.83 -15.70 15.03
N ALA A 365 2.29 -14.49 14.96
CA ALA A 365 2.21 -13.44 15.99
C ALA A 365 1.58 -13.74 17.38
N ASP A 366 1.30 -14.99 17.73
CA ASP A 366 0.64 -15.37 19.01
C ASP A 366 1.46 -16.34 19.88
N ALA A 367 2.74 -16.57 19.58
CA ALA A 367 3.58 -17.42 20.43
C ALA A 367 4.15 -16.61 21.61
N GLU A 368 3.65 -16.90 22.82
CA GLU A 368 4.14 -16.39 24.10
C GLU A 368 5.66 -16.48 24.20
N ALA A 369 6.25 -15.34 24.59
CA ALA A 369 7.68 -15.07 24.64
C ALA A 369 8.35 -15.70 25.87
N ASP A 370 8.29 -17.04 26.01
CA ASP A 370 9.00 -17.73 27.09
C ASP A 370 10.22 -18.53 26.57
N SER A 371 11.39 -17.97 26.85
CA SER A 371 12.75 -18.55 26.75
C SER A 371 13.32 -18.85 25.35
N LEU A 372 13.63 -17.79 24.58
CA LEU A 372 14.55 -17.87 23.44
C LEU A 372 15.86 -17.13 23.77
N ASP A 373 16.76 -17.83 24.48
CA ASP A 373 18.09 -17.34 24.81
C ASP A 373 18.88 -17.00 23.52
N GLY A 374 19.31 -15.75 23.37
CA GLY A 374 20.14 -15.29 22.24
C GLY A 374 19.42 -14.94 20.93
N ARG A 375 18.15 -14.50 20.98
CA ARG A 375 17.49 -13.86 19.82
C ARG A 375 17.77 -12.36 19.81
N ILE A 376 18.34 -11.87 18.71
CA ILE A 376 18.50 -10.42 18.46
C ILE A 376 17.26 -9.95 17.71
N SER A 377 16.52 -9.02 18.30
CA SER A 377 15.38 -8.35 17.70
C SER A 377 15.60 -6.85 17.81
N LEU A 378 15.97 -6.22 16.70
CA LEU A 378 16.16 -4.77 16.63
C LEU A 378 15.14 -4.20 15.66
N GLN A 379 14.66 -2.99 15.96
CA GLN A 379 13.68 -2.32 15.13
C GLN A 379 14.05 -0.84 15.01
N GLY A 380 14.08 -0.35 13.78
CA GLY A 380 14.09 1.05 13.44
C GLY A 380 12.72 1.48 12.93
N SER A 381 12.29 2.67 13.33
CA SER A 381 10.98 3.23 13.03
C SER A 381 11.11 4.39 12.05
N TYR A 382 10.28 4.42 11.00
CA TYR A 382 10.24 5.56 10.09
C TYR A 382 9.37 6.70 10.63
N ARG A 383 8.29 6.36 11.36
CA ARG A 383 7.37 7.31 11.99
C ARG A 383 6.95 6.80 13.36
N ASP A 384 6.84 7.69 14.35
CA ASP A 384 6.24 7.38 15.65
C ASP A 384 4.74 7.08 15.48
N SER A 385 4.41 5.83 15.15
CA SER A 385 3.04 5.37 14.94
C SER A 385 2.36 5.07 16.27
N THR A 386 2.18 6.10 17.11
CA THR A 386 1.35 5.99 18.33
C THR A 386 -0.16 5.91 18.02
N ALA A 387 -0.55 6.04 16.75
CA ALA A 387 -1.94 6.07 16.33
C ALA A 387 -2.55 4.66 16.27
N ALA A 388 -3.66 4.45 17.00
CA ALA A 388 -4.41 3.20 17.08
C ALA A 388 -5.24 2.84 15.82
N SER A 389 -5.02 3.53 14.70
CA SER A 389 -5.78 3.28 13.47
C SER A 389 -5.26 2.04 12.75
N ILE A 390 -6.17 1.26 12.15
CA ILE A 390 -5.80 0.14 11.27
C ILE A 390 -4.95 0.59 10.08
N TRP A 391 -5.05 1.87 9.67
CA TRP A 391 -4.30 2.45 8.57
C TRP A 391 -2.85 2.77 8.94
N SER A 392 -2.59 3.09 10.21
CA SER A 392 -1.26 3.39 10.74
C SER A 392 -0.57 2.16 11.33
N ARG A 393 -1.26 1.02 11.42
CA ARG A 393 -0.66 -0.22 11.92
C ARG A 393 0.36 -0.73 10.88
N PRO A 394 1.61 -0.97 11.27
CA PRO A 394 2.60 -1.53 10.35
C PRO A 394 2.18 -2.95 9.96
N LEU A 395 2.23 -3.22 8.66
CA LEU A 395 1.99 -4.53 8.07
C LEU A 395 3.30 -5.08 7.53
N TYR A 396 3.50 -6.39 7.64
CA TYR A 396 4.68 -7.04 7.07
C TYR A 396 4.70 -6.89 5.55
N PHE A 397 5.71 -6.19 5.06
CA PHE A 397 5.83 -5.81 3.65
C PHE A 397 6.75 -6.79 2.90
N GLY A 398 7.83 -7.25 3.54
CA GLY A 398 8.69 -8.29 2.99
C GLY A 398 9.90 -8.58 3.88
N GLY A 399 10.79 -9.45 3.41
CA GLY A 399 12.05 -9.75 4.08
C GLY A 399 13.15 -10.15 3.11
N ALA A 400 14.40 -10.01 3.54
CA ALA A 400 15.59 -10.42 2.81
C ALA A 400 16.60 -11.04 3.80
N GLN A 401 17.27 -12.11 3.37
CA GLN A 401 18.39 -12.66 4.11
C GLN A 401 19.63 -11.79 3.87
N VAL A 402 20.34 -11.49 4.95
CA VAL A 402 21.60 -10.74 4.92
C VAL A 402 22.70 -11.65 5.49
N PRO A 403 23.77 -11.91 4.72
CA PRO A 403 24.88 -12.72 5.21
C PRO A 403 25.65 -12.01 6.32
N LEU A 404 26.08 -12.78 7.30
CA LEU A 404 26.86 -12.31 8.45
C LEU A 404 27.93 -13.34 8.83
N ILE A 405 28.93 -12.89 9.59
CA ILE A 405 29.96 -13.77 10.18
C ILE A 405 29.71 -13.89 11.69
N VAL A 406 29.44 -15.11 12.17
CA VAL A 406 29.18 -15.39 13.60
C VAL A 406 30.50 -15.74 14.29
N LEU A 407 30.79 -15.09 15.42
CA LEU A 407 31.81 -15.55 16.36
C LEU A 407 31.14 -16.40 17.46
N ALA A 408 31.37 -17.73 17.43
CA ALA A 408 30.84 -18.67 18.42
C ALA A 408 31.94 -19.64 18.86
N GLY A 409 32.08 -19.85 20.18
CA GLY A 409 33.09 -20.78 20.72
C GLY A 409 34.55 -20.41 20.38
N GLY A 410 34.83 -19.16 20.00
CA GLY A 410 36.15 -18.72 19.54
C GLY A 410 36.48 -19.15 18.11
N HIS A 411 35.48 -19.51 17.31
CA HIS A 411 35.59 -19.80 15.89
C HIS A 411 34.62 -18.93 15.09
N PHE A 412 34.97 -18.66 13.83
CA PHE A 412 34.13 -17.92 12.90
C PHE A 412 33.38 -18.86 11.96
N ALA A 413 32.09 -18.59 11.78
CA ALA A 413 31.24 -19.30 10.84
C ALA A 413 30.40 -18.32 10.04
N TYR A 414 30.05 -18.69 8.81
CA TYR A 414 29.01 -17.96 8.08
C TYR A 414 27.64 -18.24 8.69
N GLY A 415 26.80 -17.21 8.71
CA GLY A 415 25.37 -17.30 9.04
C GLY A 415 24.60 -16.20 8.33
N ASP A 416 23.31 -16.10 8.62
CA ASP A 416 22.44 -15.06 8.07
C ASP A 416 21.54 -14.48 9.15
N PHE A 417 21.06 -13.26 8.92
CA PHE A 417 19.92 -12.71 9.66
C PHE A 417 18.83 -12.28 8.69
N LEU A 418 17.60 -12.22 9.19
CA LEU A 418 16.45 -11.75 8.41
C LEU A 418 16.29 -10.24 8.63
N LEU A 419 16.50 -9.47 7.57
CA LEU A 419 16.06 -8.09 7.48
C LEU A 419 14.59 -8.11 7.04
N HIS A 420 13.67 -7.64 7.88
CA HIS A 420 12.27 -7.50 7.51
C HIS A 420 11.88 -6.03 7.41
N VAL A 421 10.97 -5.74 6.49
CA VAL A 421 10.42 -4.40 6.28
C VAL A 421 8.93 -4.44 6.58
N GLN A 422 8.46 -3.43 7.29
CA GLN A 422 7.05 -3.22 7.58
C GLN A 422 6.63 -1.84 7.08
N VAL A 423 5.42 -1.73 6.53
CA VAL A 423 4.87 -0.47 6.03
C VAL A 423 3.41 -0.37 6.43
N SER A 424 2.97 0.81 6.86
CA SER A 424 1.55 1.06 7.11
C SER A 424 0.80 1.37 5.81
N LEU A 425 -0.50 1.09 5.76
CA LEU A 425 -1.31 1.45 4.59
C LEU A 425 -1.37 2.96 4.35
N ALA A 426 -1.26 3.75 5.42
CA ALA A 426 -1.19 5.20 5.34
C ALA A 426 0.09 5.68 4.64
N ASP A 427 1.25 5.08 4.96
CA ASP A 427 2.53 5.44 4.34
C ASP A 427 2.56 5.06 2.86
N LEU A 428 2.04 3.88 2.50
CA LEU A 428 1.88 3.49 1.10
C LEU A 428 0.99 4.49 0.34
N ALA A 429 -0.16 4.86 0.93
CA ALA A 429 -1.06 5.82 0.30
C ALA A 429 -0.39 7.19 0.12
N ASP A 430 0.37 7.65 1.11
CA ASP A 430 1.12 8.91 1.07
C ASP A 430 2.20 8.88 -0.03
N GLU A 431 2.96 7.78 -0.14
CA GLU A 431 3.96 7.59 -1.20
C GLU A 431 3.32 7.57 -2.60
N PHE A 432 2.16 6.92 -2.75
CA PHE A 432 1.41 6.92 -4.01
C PHE A 432 0.86 8.30 -4.38
N VAL A 433 0.37 9.07 -3.41
CA VAL A 433 -0.25 10.39 -3.64
C VAL A 433 0.81 11.46 -3.92
N THR A 434 1.91 11.46 -3.18
CA THR A 434 2.98 12.45 -3.32
C THR A 434 3.77 12.29 -4.61
N GLY A 435 3.74 11.10 -5.23
CA GLY A 435 4.50 10.82 -6.45
C GLY A 435 6.01 10.85 -6.26
N GLU A 436 6.49 11.01 -5.01
CA GLU A 436 7.89 10.91 -4.61
C GLU A 436 8.39 9.47 -4.56
N ASN A 437 7.63 8.56 -5.15
CA ASN A 437 7.87 7.14 -5.10
C ASN A 437 9.29 6.85 -5.61
N THR A 438 10.14 6.34 -4.73
CA THR A 438 11.54 6.07 -5.08
C THR A 438 11.66 4.99 -6.16
N PHE A 439 10.60 4.20 -6.36
CA PHE A 439 10.45 3.29 -7.49
C PHE A 439 10.51 3.99 -8.86
N ASN A 440 9.99 5.21 -9.00
CA ASN A 440 10.03 5.96 -10.27
C ASN A 440 11.41 6.55 -10.58
N LYS A 441 12.37 6.49 -9.65
CA LYS A 441 13.75 6.96 -9.88
C LYS A 441 14.68 5.83 -10.36
N ALA A 442 14.22 4.58 -10.36
CA ALA A 442 15.02 3.41 -10.70
C ALA A 442 14.64 2.75 -12.05
N VAL A 443 13.62 3.27 -12.76
CA VAL A 443 13.31 2.96 -14.16
C VAL A 443 13.56 4.21 -14.98
#